data_AF-X0T898-F1
#
_entry.id   AF-X0T898-F1
#
_cell.length_a   1.000
_cell.length_b   1.000
_cell.length_c   1.000
_cell.angle_alpha   90.00
_cell.angle_beta   90.00
_cell.angle_gamma   90.00
#
_symmetry.space_group_name_H-M   'P 1'
#
loop_
_entity.id
_entity.type
_entity.pdbx_description
1 polymer ?
#
loop_
_entity_poly.entity_id
_entity_poly.type
_entity_poly.pdbx_seq_one_letter_code
_entity_poly.pdbx_strand_id
1 'polypeptide(L)'
;DEETVRALDRTKALAYEMKDELLLGRIGELGELLNVGWHLKKSFTEGITNAFIDELYEVARREGAIGGKLLGAGGGGHFLLLCESGKKHRVAERLEAAGGKIVKFSFDFGGLQTWETEGT
;
A
#
# COMPACT_ATOMS: atom_id res chain seq x y z
N ASP A 1 -0.01 -21.15 14.97
CA ASP A 1 0.19 -22.02 13.82
C ASP A 1 1.52 -21.68 13.16
N GLU A 2 2.27 -22.70 12.73
CA GLU A 2 3.61 -22.57 12.18
C GLU A 2 3.63 -21.81 10.84
N GLU A 3 2.56 -21.95 10.04
CA GLU A 3 2.40 -21.21 8.78
C GLU A 3 2.24 -19.70 9.01
N THR A 4 1.42 -19.31 9.99
CA THR A 4 1.28 -17.90 10.38
C THR A 4 2.61 -17.30 10.82
N VAL A 5 3.40 -18.02 11.62
CA VAL A 5 4.72 -17.56 12.09
C VAL A 5 5.67 -17.37 10.89
N ARG A 6 5.72 -18.33 9.96
CA ARG A 6 6.50 -18.20 8.72
C ARG A 6 6.08 -16.99 7.88
N ALA A 7 4.79 -16.72 7.76
CA ALA A 7 4.28 -15.57 7.02
C ALA A 7 4.70 -14.23 7.67
N LEU A 8 4.71 -14.16 9.01
CA LEU A 8 5.19 -13.01 9.76
C LEU A 8 6.71 -12.82 9.60
N ASP A 9 7.50 -13.89 9.67
CA ASP A 9 8.95 -13.83 9.45
C ASP A 9 9.28 -13.37 8.02
N ARG A 10 8.55 -13.88 7.02
CA ARG A 10 8.70 -13.40 5.63
C ARG A 10 8.34 -11.93 5.50
N THR A 11 7.29 -11.48 6.19
CA THR A 11 6.87 -10.07 6.19
C THR A 11 7.94 -9.16 6.79
N LYS A 12 8.62 -9.62 7.85
CA LYS A 12 9.78 -8.92 8.42
C LYS A 12 10.93 -8.81 7.41
N ALA A 13 11.30 -9.91 6.75
CA ALA A 13 12.35 -9.91 5.73
C ALA A 13 12.02 -8.95 4.58
N LEU A 14 10.78 -8.99 4.09
CA LEU A 14 10.29 -8.13 3.02
C LEU A 14 10.40 -6.64 3.36
N ALA A 15 10.20 -6.26 4.63
CA ALA A 15 10.36 -4.87 5.05
C ALA A 15 11.81 -4.37 4.90
N TYR A 16 12.80 -5.22 5.16
CA TYR A 16 14.21 -4.89 4.91
C TYR A 16 14.51 -4.80 3.41
N GLU A 17 14.00 -5.74 2.61
CA GLU A 17 14.13 -5.71 1.14
C GLU A 17 13.53 -4.40 0.57
N MET A 18 12.32 -4.01 1.00
CA MET A 18 11.69 -2.76 0.58
C MET A 18 12.52 -1.53 0.93
N LYS A 19 13.09 -1.51 2.14
CA LYS A 19 13.96 -0.42 2.59
C LYS A 19 15.19 -0.32 1.68
N ASP A 20 15.82 -1.44 1.36
CA ASP A 20 17.02 -1.47 0.53
C ASP A 20 16.72 -1.01 -0.91
N GLU A 21 15.65 -1.50 -1.54
CA GLU A 21 15.26 -1.05 -2.89
C GLU A 21 14.89 0.44 -2.93
N LEU A 22 14.23 0.95 -1.88
CA LEU A 22 13.93 2.37 -1.75
C LEU A 22 15.22 3.21 -1.66
N LEU A 23 16.19 2.79 -0.83
CA LEU A 23 17.46 3.50 -0.66
C LEU A 23 18.33 3.48 -1.93
N LEU A 24 18.20 2.43 -2.75
CA LEU A 24 18.89 2.31 -4.03
C LEU A 24 18.17 3.02 -5.19
N GLY A 25 17.01 3.64 -4.94
CA GLY A 25 16.21 4.32 -5.96
C GLY A 25 15.51 3.37 -6.94
N ARG A 26 15.39 2.09 -6.59
CA ARG A 26 14.80 1.02 -7.41
C ARG A 26 13.30 0.91 -7.15
N ILE A 27 12.60 1.93 -7.64
CA ILE A 27 11.18 2.16 -7.36
C ILE A 27 10.27 1.09 -7.98
N GLY A 28 10.67 0.50 -9.12
CA GLY A 28 9.92 -0.60 -9.73
C GLY A 28 9.95 -1.86 -8.87
N GLU A 29 11.13 -2.21 -8.38
CA GLU A 29 11.40 -3.34 -7.49
C GLU A 29 10.67 -3.17 -6.15
N LEU A 30 10.69 -1.95 -5.60
CA LEU A 30 9.86 -1.60 -4.44
C LEU A 30 8.37 -1.87 -4.70
N GLY A 31 7.87 -1.53 -5.89
CA GLY A 31 6.50 -1.81 -6.32
C GLY A 31 6.17 -3.31 -6.32
N GLU A 32 7.06 -4.13 -6.87
CA GLU A 32 6.87 -5.59 -6.88
C GLU A 32 6.94 -6.18 -5.47
N LEU A 33 7.82 -5.67 -4.61
CA LEU A 33 7.85 -6.07 -3.20
C LEU A 33 6.55 -5.68 -2.48
N LEU A 34 5.94 -4.53 -2.78
CA LEU A 34 4.63 -4.15 -2.24
C LEU A 34 3.55 -5.17 -2.64
N ASN A 35 3.55 -5.61 -3.90
CA ASN A 35 2.66 -6.65 -4.41
C ASN A 35 2.83 -7.96 -3.63
N VAL A 36 4.07 -8.46 -3.51
CA VAL A 36 4.37 -9.67 -2.70
C VAL A 36 3.88 -9.49 -1.26
N GLY A 37 4.13 -8.33 -0.68
CA GLY A 37 3.72 -8.03 0.68
C GLY A 37 2.21 -7.97 0.87
N TRP A 38 1.44 -7.60 -0.16
CA TRP A 38 -0.01 -7.61 -0.12
C TRP A 38 -0.55 -9.05 -0.15
N HIS A 39 -0.04 -9.90 -1.04
CA HIS A 39 -0.42 -11.31 -1.07
C HIS A 39 -0.10 -12.04 0.24
N LEU A 40 1.06 -11.76 0.85
CA LEU A 40 1.40 -12.26 2.19
C LEU A 40 0.44 -11.74 3.26
N LYS A 41 0.10 -10.44 3.23
CA LYS A 41 -0.82 -9.85 4.21
C LYS A 41 -2.19 -10.54 4.13
N LYS A 42 -2.68 -10.88 2.93
CA LYS A 42 -3.95 -11.59 2.75
C LYS A 42 -3.99 -12.96 3.41
N SER A 43 -2.86 -13.63 3.62
CA SER A 43 -2.82 -14.95 4.26
C SER A 43 -2.88 -14.89 5.79
N PHE A 44 -2.88 -13.70 6.41
CA PHE A 44 -2.86 -13.58 7.87
C PHE A 44 -4.21 -13.92 8.52
N THR A 45 -5.30 -13.44 7.92
CA THR A 45 -6.67 -13.69 8.37
C THR A 45 -7.64 -13.35 7.25
N GLU A 46 -8.80 -14.01 7.22
CA GLU A 46 -9.84 -13.80 6.21
C GLU A 46 -10.33 -12.34 6.16
N GLY A 47 -10.25 -11.60 7.27
CA GLY A 47 -10.69 -10.21 7.36
C GLY A 47 -9.77 -9.16 6.72
N ILE A 48 -8.64 -9.57 6.11
CA ILE A 48 -7.68 -8.63 5.53
C ILE A 48 -8.20 -7.97 4.25
N THR A 49 -8.96 -8.70 3.44
CA THR A 49 -9.49 -8.25 2.16
C THR A 49 -10.97 -8.64 2.03
N ASN A 50 -11.61 -8.18 0.97
CA ASN A 50 -12.93 -8.61 0.54
C ASN A 50 -13.04 -8.46 -0.98
N ALA A 51 -14.15 -8.94 -1.56
CA ALA A 51 -14.36 -8.93 -3.02
C ALA A 51 -14.18 -7.54 -3.65
N PHE A 52 -14.63 -6.48 -2.96
CA PHE A 52 -14.49 -5.11 -3.44
C PHE A 52 -13.02 -4.63 -3.45
N ILE A 53 -12.27 -4.93 -2.39
CA ILE A 53 -10.84 -4.58 -2.30
C ILE A 53 -10.02 -5.34 -3.34
N ASP A 54 -10.29 -6.63 -3.52
CA ASP A 54 -9.61 -7.43 -4.54
C ASP A 54 -9.94 -6.93 -5.95
N GLU A 55 -11.20 -6.57 -6.25
CA GLU A 55 -11.58 -5.97 -7.53
C GLU A 55 -10.82 -4.67 -7.81
N LEU A 56 -10.77 -3.75 -6.83
CA LEU A 56 -10.00 -2.51 -6.96
C LEU A 56 -8.51 -2.78 -7.22
N TYR A 57 -7.93 -3.76 -6.54
CA TYR A 57 -6.53 -4.11 -6.74
C TYR A 57 -6.26 -4.66 -8.14
N GLU A 58 -7.12 -5.55 -8.64
CA GLU A 58 -7.01 -6.10 -9.99
C GLU A 58 -7.19 -5.03 -11.08
N VAL A 59 -8.13 -4.10 -10.90
CA VAL A 59 -8.28 -2.92 -11.78
C VAL A 59 -7.00 -2.10 -11.77
N ALA A 60 -6.43 -1.80 -10.61
CA ALA A 60 -5.19 -1.03 -10.52
C ALA A 60 -4.04 -1.74 -11.27
N ARG A 61 -3.84 -3.04 -11.04
CA ARG A 61 -2.77 -3.82 -11.69
C ARG A 61 -2.91 -3.83 -13.21
N ARG A 62 -4.13 -4.03 -13.73
CA ARG A 62 -4.41 -4.03 -15.18
C ARG A 62 -4.10 -2.69 -15.85
N GLU A 63 -4.27 -1.59 -15.12
CA GLU A 63 -4.15 -0.23 -15.66
C GLU A 63 -2.74 0.36 -15.51
N GLY A 64 -1.83 -0.34 -14.84
CA GLY A 64 -0.41 0.02 -14.74
C GLY A 64 0.08 0.31 -13.31
N ALA A 65 -0.61 -0.17 -12.27
CA ALA A 65 0.00 -0.29 -10.95
C ALA A 65 1.05 -1.41 -10.98
N ILE A 66 2.27 -1.16 -10.51
CA ILE A 66 3.34 -2.16 -10.30
C ILE A 66 3.05 -3.02 -9.06
N GLY A 67 2.40 -2.42 -8.06
CA GLY A 67 1.99 -3.13 -6.87
C GLY A 67 1.45 -2.16 -5.83
N GLY A 68 1.08 -2.71 -4.69
CA GLY A 68 0.55 -1.92 -3.60
C GLY A 68 0.12 -2.77 -2.44
N LYS A 69 -0.37 -2.13 -1.40
CA LYS A 69 -0.85 -2.80 -0.20
C LYS A 69 -1.93 -1.97 0.49
N LEU A 70 -2.93 -2.66 1.04
CA LEU A 70 -3.88 -2.07 1.97
C LEU A 70 -3.17 -1.69 3.28
N LEU A 71 -3.30 -0.42 3.66
CA LEU A 71 -2.68 0.14 4.85
C LEU A 71 -3.50 -0.21 6.10
N GLY A 72 -2.82 -0.29 7.25
CA GLY A 72 -3.47 -0.60 8.53
C GLY A 72 -3.80 -2.07 8.73
N ALA A 73 -4.84 -2.35 9.52
CA ALA A 73 -5.19 -3.72 9.93
C ALA A 73 -5.63 -4.57 8.74
N GLY A 74 -6.59 -4.09 7.95
CA GLY A 74 -7.23 -4.84 6.86
C GLY A 74 -8.72 -4.50 6.74
N GLY A 75 -9.40 -5.05 5.73
CA GLY A 75 -10.86 -5.00 5.58
C GLY A 75 -11.45 -3.68 5.08
N GLY A 76 -10.65 -2.61 5.01
CA GLY A 76 -11.03 -1.31 4.47
C GLY A 76 -9.96 -0.24 4.71
N GLY A 77 -10.28 1.01 4.35
CA GLY A 77 -9.38 2.16 4.52
C GLY A 77 -8.62 2.51 3.25
N HIS A 78 -7.32 2.76 3.37
CA HIS A 78 -6.50 3.28 2.27
C HIS A 78 -5.67 2.18 1.63
N PHE A 79 -5.68 2.14 0.30
CA PHE A 79 -4.82 1.27 -0.49
C PHE A 79 -3.70 2.12 -1.11
N LEU A 80 -2.45 1.84 -0.75
CA LEU A 80 -1.30 2.50 -1.35
C LEU A 80 -0.89 1.74 -2.61
N LEU A 81 -0.79 2.45 -3.74
CA LEU A 81 -0.40 1.89 -5.03
C LEU A 81 0.81 2.63 -5.59
N LEU A 82 1.75 1.86 -6.12
CA LEU A 82 2.89 2.33 -6.89
C LEU A 82 2.61 2.04 -8.36
N CYS A 83 2.70 3.05 -9.21
CA CYS A 83 2.35 2.95 -10.63
C CYS A 83 3.58 3.06 -11.52
N GLU A 84 3.51 2.43 -12.69
CA GLU A 84 4.44 2.68 -13.77
C GLU A 84 4.48 4.17 -14.13
N SER A 85 5.65 4.61 -14.63
CA SER A 85 5.83 5.99 -15.07
C SER A 85 4.75 6.38 -16.09
N GLY A 86 4.10 7.51 -15.85
CA GLY A 86 3.03 8.01 -16.70
C GLY A 86 1.68 7.30 -16.56
N LYS A 87 1.54 6.19 -15.83
CA LYS A 87 0.24 5.47 -15.71
C LYS A 87 -0.66 5.93 -14.58
N LYS A 88 -0.14 6.71 -13.62
CA LYS A 88 -0.88 7.18 -12.43
C LYS A 88 -2.26 7.76 -12.74
N HIS A 89 -2.38 8.59 -13.78
CA HIS A 89 -3.65 9.24 -14.14
C HIS A 89 -4.71 8.22 -14.57
N ARG A 90 -4.30 7.23 -15.39
CA ARG A 90 -5.17 6.17 -15.89
C ARG A 90 -5.60 5.22 -14.76
N VAL A 91 -4.68 4.84 -13.89
CA VAL A 91 -4.99 4.03 -12.69
C VAL A 91 -5.98 4.78 -11.80
N ALA A 92 -5.77 6.08 -11.57
CA ALA A 92 -6.66 6.90 -10.76
C ALA A 92 -8.09 6.97 -11.33
N GLU A 93 -8.23 7.30 -12.61
CA GLU A 93 -9.53 7.36 -13.31
C GLU A 93 -10.31 6.04 -13.19
N ARG A 94 -9.62 4.91 -13.41
CA ARG A 94 -10.26 3.59 -13.38
C ARG A 94 -10.64 3.15 -11.98
N LEU A 95 -9.85 3.51 -10.98
CA LEU A 95 -10.20 3.27 -9.57
C LEU A 95 -11.41 4.10 -9.13
N GLU A 96 -11.53 5.35 -9.56
CA GLU A 96 -12.73 6.17 -9.27
C GLU A 96 -13.97 5.58 -9.94
N ALA A 97 -13.86 5.16 -11.21
CA ALA A 97 -14.95 4.50 -11.92
C ALA A 97 -15.39 3.17 -11.26
N ALA A 98 -14.46 2.47 -10.60
CA ALA A 98 -14.73 1.25 -9.84
C ALA A 98 -15.22 1.51 -8.40
N GLY A 99 -15.50 2.77 -8.03
CA GLY A 99 -16.04 3.14 -6.71
C GLY A 99 -15.00 3.47 -5.64
N GLY A 100 -13.71 3.51 -6.00
CA GLY A 100 -12.64 4.03 -5.15
C GLY A 100 -12.65 5.56 -5.06
N LYS A 101 -11.88 6.11 -4.11
CA LYS A 101 -11.66 7.55 -3.98
C LYS A 101 -10.17 7.85 -3.97
N ILE A 102 -9.73 8.76 -4.83
CA ILE A 102 -8.32 9.16 -4.87
C ILE A 102 -8.05 10.18 -3.78
N VAL A 103 -7.09 9.86 -2.92
CA VAL A 103 -6.62 10.73 -1.84
C VAL A 103 -5.23 11.23 -2.22
N LYS A 104 -5.07 12.56 -2.27
CA LYS A 104 -3.75 13.18 -2.38
C LYS A 104 -3.07 13.08 -1.02
N PHE A 105 -1.82 12.64 -1.01
CA PHE A 105 -1.00 12.58 0.19
C PHE A 105 0.43 13.06 -0.12
N SER A 106 1.14 13.44 0.92
CA SER A 106 2.56 13.78 0.91
C SER A 106 3.21 13.24 2.18
N PHE A 107 4.53 13.05 2.15
CA PHE A 107 5.27 12.76 3.37
C PHE A 107 5.36 14.01 4.24
N ASP A 108 5.23 13.83 5.54
CA ASP A 108 5.49 14.84 6.55
C ASP A 108 6.68 14.41 7.40
N PHE A 109 7.51 15.38 7.78
CA PHE A 109 8.72 15.16 8.58
C PHE A 109 8.69 15.98 9.89
N GLY A 110 7.60 16.69 10.19
CA GLY A 110 7.47 17.57 11.35
C GLY A 110 7.10 16.85 12.64
N GLY A 111 6.50 15.65 12.54
CA GLY A 111 6.10 14.87 13.71
C GLY A 111 5.06 15.59 14.59
N LEU A 112 5.09 15.34 15.91
CA LEU A 112 4.21 16.03 16.86
C LEU A 112 4.73 17.45 17.15
N GLN A 113 3.86 18.45 16.99
CA GLN A 113 4.14 19.85 17.30
C GLN A 113 3.07 20.41 18.24
N THR A 114 3.49 21.25 19.20
CA THR A 114 2.60 21.95 20.13
C THR A 114 2.89 23.44 20.07
N TRP A 115 1.87 24.27 20.23
CA TRP A 115 2.00 25.71 20.36
C TRP A 115 1.06 26.22 21.45
N GLU A 116 1.42 27.34 22.05
CA GLU A 116 0.57 28.06 23.01
C GLU A 116 -0.01 29.29 22.31
N THR A 117 -1.22 29.68 22.69
CA THR A 117 -1.86 30.92 22.25
C THR A 117 -2.10 31.78 23.48
N GLU A 118 -1.78 33.07 23.42
CA GLU A 118 -2.15 34.00 24.50
C GLU A 118 -3.69 34.02 24.65
N GLY A 119 -4.16 33.78 25.87
CA GLY A 119 -5.58 33.73 26.19
C GLY A 119 -6.22 35.13 26.20
N THR A 120 -7.46 35.20 25.72
CA THR A 120 -8.43 36.25 26.12
C THR A 120 -8.52 36.41 27.62
#